data_AF-A0A7X8I4Z3-F1
#
_entry.id   AF-A0A7X8I4Z3-F1
#
_cell.length_a   1.000
_cell.length_b   1.000
_cell.length_c   1.000
_cell.angle_alpha   90.00
_cell.angle_beta   90.00
_cell.angle_gamma   90.00
#
_symmetry.space_group_name_H-M   'P 1'
#
loop_
_entity.id
_entity.type
_entity.pdbx_description
1 polymer ?
#
loop_
_entity_poly.entity_id
_entity_poly.type
_entity_poly.pdbx_seq_one_letter_code
_entity_poly.pdbx_strand_id
1 'polypeptide(L)' 'METQEQRVMILHGFSREELYMAIRAVKTVLPDADVAFAKSTEHSLKRTLGELVGEIAEDHAYMKANPPKQE' A
#
# COMPACT_ATOMS: atom_id res chain seq x y z
N MET A 1 15.42 14.59 -4.80
CA MET A 1 14.58 13.45 -5.21
C MET A 1 13.16 13.90 -4.98
N GLU A 2 12.47 14.28 -6.06
CA GLU A 2 11.03 14.55 -5.97
C GLU A 2 10.36 13.19 -5.75
N THR A 3 10.04 12.91 -4.49
CA THR A 3 9.11 11.84 -4.15
C THR A 3 7.84 12.21 -4.89
N GLN A 4 7.51 11.49 -5.97
CA GLN A 4 6.15 11.51 -6.47
C GLN A 4 5.25 11.32 -5.25
N GLU A 5 4.24 12.18 -5.08
CA GLU A 5 3.30 12.15 -3.96
C GLU A 5 2.45 10.87 -4.02
N GLN A 6 3.10 9.72 -3.82
CA GLN A 6 2.50 8.41 -3.89
C GLN A 6 1.56 8.30 -2.70
N ARG A 7 0.27 8.08 -2.98
CA ARG A 7 -0.73 7.95 -1.92
C ARG A 7 -0.53 6.59 -1.27
N VAL A 8 -0.21 6.57 0.02
CA VAL A 8 0.03 5.34 0.77
C VAL A 8 -0.98 5.21 1.90
N MET A 9 -1.59 4.03 2.03
CA MET A 9 -2.43 3.66 3.16
C MET A 9 -1.81 2.46 3.90
N ILE A 10 -1.46 2.67 5.16
CA ILE A 10 -0.89 1.63 6.04
C ILE A 10 -1.97 1.18 7.02
N LEU A 11 -2.28 -0.12 7.01
CA LEU A 11 -3.28 -0.74 7.87
C LEU A 11 -2.59 -1.60 8.93
N HIS A 12 -2.84 -1.34 10.21
CA HIS A 12 -2.27 -2.10 11.33
C HIS A 12 -3.33 -2.88 12.10
N GLY A 13 -3.07 -4.16 12.43
CA GLY A 13 -3.96 -4.98 13.24
C GLY A 13 -5.19 -5.55 12.52
N PHE A 14 -5.39 -5.23 11.24
CA PHE A 14 -6.52 -5.73 10.44
C PHE A 14 -6.38 -7.21 10.11
N SER A 15 -7.48 -7.95 10.21
CA SER A 15 -7.60 -9.28 9.60
C SER A 15 -7.51 -9.19 8.07
N ARG A 16 -7.34 -10.35 7.40
CA ARG A 16 -7.30 -10.40 5.94
C ARG A 16 -8.62 -9.92 5.32
N GLU A 17 -9.75 -10.30 5.90
CA GLU A 17 -11.07 -9.92 5.41
C GLU A 17 -11.31 -8.41 5.56
N GLU A 18 -11.00 -7.84 6.72
CA GLU A 18 -11.13 -6.40 6.95
C GLU A 18 -10.22 -5.57 6.04
N LEU A 19 -8.99 -6.07 5.77
CA LEU A 19 -8.08 -5.44 4.81
C LEU A 19 -8.72 -5.36 3.42
N TYR A 20 -9.29 -6.47 2.91
CA TYR A 20 -9.95 -6.47 1.61
C TYR A 20 -11.20 -5.59 1.59
N MET A 21 -11.96 -5.53 2.69
CA MET A 21 -13.12 -4.63 2.80
C MET A 21 -12.69 -3.16 2.73
N ALA A 22 -11.63 -2.78 3.46
CA ALA A 22 -11.10 -1.42 3.45
C ALA A 22 -10.59 -1.02 2.06
N ILE A 23 -9.82 -1.89 1.40
CA ILE A 23 -9.32 -1.64 0.03
C ILE A 23 -10.48 -1.45 -0.94
N ARG A 24 -11.53 -2.30 -0.87
CA ARG A 24 -12.71 -2.15 -1.73
C ARG A 24 -13.42 -0.84 -1.48
N ALA A 25 -13.66 -0.47 -0.22
CA ALA A 25 -14.33 0.78 0.13
C ALA A 25 -13.58 2.00 -0.43
N VAL A 26 -12.26 2.03 -0.30
CA VAL A 26 -11.44 3.11 -0.86
C VAL A 26 -11.52 3.13 -2.38
N LYS A 27 -11.37 1.98 -3.05
CA LYS A 27 -11.48 1.89 -4.52
C LYS A 27 -12.88 2.24 -5.04
N THR A 28 -13.93 2.03 -4.26
CA THR A 28 -15.30 2.45 -4.62
C THR A 28 -15.45 3.97 -4.60
N VAL A 29 -14.87 4.64 -3.61
CA VAL A 29 -14.95 6.10 -3.46
C VAL A 29 -13.95 6.82 -4.35
N LEU A 30 -12.79 6.20 -4.59
CA LEU A 30 -11.65 6.75 -5.33
C LEU A 30 -11.22 5.78 -6.45
N PRO A 31 -12.04 5.60 -7.51
CA PRO A 31 -11.82 4.59 -8.55
C PRO A 31 -10.50 4.78 -9.33
N ASP A 32 -10.10 6.03 -9.58
CA ASP A 32 -8.91 6.36 -10.37
C ASP A 32 -7.68 6.68 -9.50
N ALA A 33 -7.77 6.53 -8.19
CA ALA A 33 -6.67 6.88 -7.30
C ALA A 33 -5.59 5.79 -7.30
N ASP A 34 -4.35 6.19 -7.62
CA ASP A 34 -3.16 5.35 -7.52
C ASP A 34 -2.70 5.28 -6.05
N VAL A 35 -3.35 4.40 -5.28
CA VAL A 35 -3.10 4.22 -3.84
C VAL A 35 -2.38 2.90 -3.59
N ALA A 36 -1.22 2.98 -2.98
CA ALA A 36 -0.51 1.83 -2.46
C ALA A 36 -1.07 1.44 -1.08
N PHE A 37 -1.44 0.17 -0.92
CA PHE A 37 -1.95 -0.36 0.33
C PHE A 37 -0.93 -1.30 0.95
N ALA A 38 -0.63 -1.12 2.22
CA ALA A 38 0.27 -2.00 2.97
C ALA A 38 -0.35 -2.39 4.30
N LYS A 39 -0.12 -3.64 4.71
CA LYS A 39 -0.40 -4.09 6.07
C LYS A 39 0.88 -4.01 6.88
N SER A 40 0.88 -3.29 8.00
CA SER A 40 2.05 -3.26 8.87
C SER A 40 2.23 -4.57 9.63
N THR A 41 3.49 -4.95 9.78
CA THR A 41 4.01 -6.08 10.54
C THR A 41 4.72 -5.58 11.80
N GLU A 42 5.02 -6.48 12.75
CA GLU A 42 5.82 -6.15 13.93
C GLU A 42 7.19 -5.53 13.59
N HIS A 43 7.76 -5.95 12.46
CA HIS A 43 9.01 -5.38 11.94
C HIS A 43 8.81 -3.94 11.47
N SER A 44 7.76 -3.68 10.68
CA SER A 44 7.49 -2.33 10.14
C SER A 44 7.18 -1.29 11.21
N LEU A 45 6.65 -1.69 12.37
CA LEU A 45 6.36 -0.78 13.49
C LEU A 45 7.61 -0.15 14.12
N LYS A 46 8.79 -0.76 13.93
CA LYS A 46 10.05 -0.27 14.50
C LYS A 46 10.79 0.70 13.58
N ARG A 47 10.26 0.92 12.38
CA ARG A 47 10.86 1.76 11.34
C ARG A 47 10.26 3.15 11.36
N THR A 48 10.96 4.11 10.77
CA THR A 48 10.38 5.44 10.60
C THR A 48 9.27 5.40 9.55
N LEU A 49 8.24 6.24 9.72
CA LEU A 49 7.15 6.32 8.77
C LEU A 49 7.64 6.70 7.35
N GLY A 50 8.68 7.54 7.26
CA GLY A 50 9.28 7.95 5.99
C GLY A 50 9.92 6.79 5.23
N GLU A 51 10.68 5.94 5.92
CA GLU A 51 11.25 4.71 5.31
C GLU A 51 10.15 3.78 4.83
N LEU A 52 9.12 3.58 5.66
CA LEU A 52 8.02 2.68 5.34
C LEU A 52 7.24 3.17 4.11
N VAL A 53 6.96 4.47 4.02
CA VAL A 53 6.30 5.07 2.84
C VAL A 53 7.16 4.94 1.59
N GLY A 54 8.48 5.14 1.70
CA GLY A 54 9.41 4.98 0.59
C GLY A 54 9.40 3.55 0.02
N GLU A 55 9.54 2.55 0.89
CA GLU A 55 9.51 1.14 0.47
C GLU A 55 8.19 0.75 -0.18
N ILE A 56 7.06 1.17 0.41
CA ILE A 56 5.74 0.84 -0.14
C ILE A 56 5.56 1.49 -1.52
N ALA A 57 6.08 2.71 -1.73
CA ALA A 57 6.02 3.36 -3.02
C ALA A 57 6.87 2.63 -4.07
N GLU A 58 8.07 2.17 -3.70
CA GLU A 58 8.95 1.37 -4.57
C GLU A 58 8.31 0.03 -4.94
N ASP A 59 7.78 -0.71 -3.95
CA ASP A 59 7.08 -1.98 -4.16
C ASP A 59 5.88 -1.80 -5.08
N HIS A 60 5.08 -0.75 -4.86
CA HIS A 60 3.91 -0.45 -5.68
C HIS A 60 4.29 -0.12 -7.13
N ALA A 61 5.34 0.69 -7.33
CA ALA A 61 5.85 0.99 -8.66
C ALA A 61 6.37 -0.27 -9.36
N TYR A 62 7.08 -1.14 -8.64
CA TYR A 62 7.57 -2.42 -9.15
C TYR A 62 6.42 -3.34 -9.56
N MET A 63 5.41 -3.53 -8.70
CA MET A 63 4.26 -4.40 -8.97
C MET A 63 3.41 -3.87 -10.14
N LYS A 64 3.32 -2.54 -10.31
CA LYS A 64 2.63 -1.93 -11.45
C LYS A 64 3.37 -2.17 -12.76
N ALA A 65 4.70 -2.13 -12.74
CA ALA A 65 5.54 -2.46 -13.89
C ALA A 65 5.62 -3.97 -14.17
N ASN A 66 5.46 -4.81 -13.13
CA ASN A 66 5.57 -6.26 -13.19
C ASN A 66 4.31 -6.91 -12.59
N PRO A 67 3.15 -6.79 -13.25
CA PRO A 67 1.91 -7.37 -12.73
C PRO A 67 2.08 -8.90 -12.59
N PRO A 68 1.76 -9.48 -11.42
CA PRO A 68 1.89 -10.91 -11.20
C PRO A 68 1.01 -11.67 -12.21
N LYS A 69 1.59 -12.67 -12.87
CA LYS A 69 0.82 -13.59 -13.72
C LYS A 69 -0.20 -14.29 -12.84
N GLN A 70 -1.49 -14.15 -13.18
CA GLN A 70 -2.53 -14.95 -12.56
C GLN A 70 -2.37 -16.38 -13.07
N GLU A 71 -1.86 -17.28 -12.23
CA GLU A 71 -2.01 -18.73 -12.43
C GLU A 71 -3.43 -19.17 -12.04
#